data_AF-A0A1Z5JVR9-F1
#
_entry.id   AF-A0A1Z5JVR9-F1
#
_cell.length_a   1.000
_cell.length_b   1.000
_cell.length_c   1.000
_cell.angle_alpha   90.00
_cell.angle_beta   90.00
_cell.angle_gamma   90.00
#
_symmetry.space_group_name_H-M   'P 1'
#
loop_
_entity.id
_entity.type
_entity.pdbx_description
1 polymer ?
#
loop_
_entity_poly.entity_id
_entity_poly.type
_entity_poly.pdbx_seq_one_letter_code
_entity_poly.pdbx_strand_id
1 'polypeptide(L)'
;MFDSYKIGNARVHRYARDTTDSDAEYVMWYHGRSIEMQQDKETRLPPLSTGRIGRATSRNGLIWEKDTVGSVSEDIPGVSLGLNQDAWWSFDVAHCGLGNVLLPMSTPAVLAEGGVYLMYYHGGNFEETPLAEYMPSASTDAVVQGMKMRIGVAVSQDGVTWGRVEGDDPTGAMVVPFDKKDPNSWENVAVSDMPEELYCAWPEVAVDLRKDTEDDKKDDEPKSQDSFLMYYSTMLKDTKEKCIAYATSADGFRWKKQGICLRPSDPEDQAGCARCCVFQDASYDAATSTWTPESEWKMLYEGVSPNDGKHRILWAVSQDAKTWSKKGIALDVGADGTWDCGGVGSPHIIRMDDGTERMYYTGQGADGSTSIGVAKLSTENGKQMWIREQASFSFS
;
A
#
# COMPACT_ATOMS: atom_id res chain seq x y z
N MET A 1 -7.78 16.49 14.55
CA MET A 1 -8.24 15.38 13.68
C MET A 1 -7.05 14.50 13.36
N PHE A 2 -7.21 13.20 13.17
CA PHE A 2 -6.06 12.29 12.97
C PHE A 2 -5.23 12.61 11.71
N ASP A 3 -5.82 13.31 10.74
CA ASP A 3 -5.31 13.58 9.40
C ASP A 3 -5.04 15.07 9.14
N SER A 4 -4.82 15.86 10.18
CA SER A 4 -4.71 17.32 10.08
C SER A 4 -3.35 17.85 9.62
N TYR A 5 -2.33 16.99 9.47
CA TYR A 5 -0.98 17.40 9.03
C TYR A 5 -0.61 16.84 7.66
N LYS A 6 -0.68 15.51 7.51
CA LYS A 6 -0.38 14.82 6.23
C LYS A 6 -1.30 13.62 6.06
N ILE A 7 -1.56 13.26 4.82
CA ILE A 7 -2.39 12.12 4.40
C ILE A 7 -1.72 11.38 3.25
N GLY A 8 -2.06 10.10 3.07
CA GLY A 8 -1.55 9.35 1.94
C GLY A 8 -2.03 7.92 1.88
N ASN A 9 -1.50 7.23 0.87
CA ASN A 9 -1.73 5.83 0.54
C ASN A 9 -3.22 5.44 0.52
N ALA A 10 -3.99 6.09 -0.36
CA ALA A 10 -5.41 5.80 -0.54
C ALA A 10 -5.63 4.37 -1.09
N ARG A 11 -6.62 3.67 -0.55
CA ARG A 11 -7.13 2.40 -1.08
C ARG A 11 -8.63 2.52 -1.31
N VAL A 12 -9.04 2.43 -2.57
CA VAL A 12 -10.41 2.68 -3.01
C VAL A 12 -11.07 1.42 -3.49
N HIS A 13 -12.24 1.14 -2.94
CA HIS A 13 -13.17 0.14 -3.44
C HIS A 13 -14.37 0.82 -4.07
N ARG A 14 -14.90 0.20 -5.12
CA ARG A 14 -16.08 0.66 -5.85
C ARG A 14 -17.13 -0.44 -5.83
N TYR A 15 -18.34 -0.08 -5.43
CA TYR A 15 -19.49 -0.96 -5.38
C TYR A 15 -20.57 -0.44 -6.33
N ALA A 16 -20.99 -1.27 -7.28
CA ALA A 16 -22.19 -0.98 -8.06
C ALA A 16 -23.43 -1.24 -7.18
N ARG A 17 -24.34 -0.26 -7.10
CA ARG A 17 -25.73 -0.53 -6.69
C ARG A 17 -26.49 -1.08 -7.90
N ASP A 18 -27.64 -1.73 -7.66
CA ASP A 18 -28.46 -2.47 -8.63
C ASP A 18 -28.35 -2.04 -10.11
N THR A 19 -28.48 -3.03 -11.01
CA THR A 19 -28.21 -3.00 -12.47
C THR A 19 -29.01 -1.98 -13.30
N THR A 20 -29.76 -1.07 -12.68
CA THR A 20 -30.64 -0.11 -13.35
C THR A 20 -30.27 1.35 -13.14
N ASP A 21 -29.34 1.68 -12.23
CA ASP A 21 -28.91 3.07 -11.99
C ASP A 21 -27.39 3.21 -11.94
N SER A 22 -26.87 4.32 -12.46
CA SER A 22 -25.44 4.67 -12.47
C SER A 22 -24.86 5.05 -11.10
N ASP A 23 -25.53 4.68 -10.01
CA ASP A 23 -25.24 5.14 -8.64
C ASP A 23 -24.23 4.20 -7.96
N ALA A 24 -22.95 4.33 -8.34
CA ALA A 24 -21.87 3.60 -7.70
C ALA A 24 -21.47 4.23 -6.36
N GLU A 25 -21.18 3.41 -5.36
CA GLU A 25 -20.64 3.86 -4.07
C GLU A 25 -19.14 3.54 -4.01
N TYR A 26 -18.36 4.53 -3.60
CA TYR A 26 -16.92 4.40 -3.44
C TYR A 26 -16.58 4.53 -1.96
N VAL A 27 -15.69 3.66 -1.48
CA VAL A 27 -15.15 3.71 -0.13
C VAL A 27 -13.64 3.81 -0.25
N MET A 28 -13.05 4.78 0.44
CA MET A 28 -11.61 4.99 0.52
C MET A 28 -11.16 4.79 1.96
N TRP A 29 -10.11 4.01 2.15
CA TRP A 29 -9.29 4.06 3.35
C TRP A 29 -8.01 4.81 3.06
N TYR A 30 -7.54 5.59 4.02
CA TYR A 30 -6.29 6.35 3.91
C TYR A 30 -5.67 6.52 5.29
N HIS A 31 -4.34 6.67 5.33
CA HIS A 31 -3.68 7.02 6.58
C HIS A 31 -3.50 8.53 6.72
N GLY A 32 -3.33 8.98 7.96
CA GLY A 32 -3.04 10.37 8.27
C GLY A 32 -2.16 10.54 9.51
N ARG A 33 -1.39 11.62 9.49
CA ARG A 33 -0.61 12.18 10.60
C ARG A 33 -1.33 13.43 11.08
N SER A 34 -1.46 13.57 12.40
CA SER A 34 -2.03 14.78 13.01
C SER A 34 -0.94 15.79 13.38
N ILE A 35 -1.31 17.05 13.54
CA ILE A 35 -0.40 18.12 13.98
C ILE A 35 0.10 17.82 15.39
N GLU A 36 -0.77 17.34 16.28
CA GLU A 36 -0.43 17.01 17.66
C GLU A 36 0.65 15.93 17.72
N MET A 37 0.49 14.86 16.92
CA MET A 37 1.47 13.78 16.83
C MET A 37 2.79 14.23 16.21
N GLN A 38 2.76 15.17 15.26
CA GLN A 38 3.96 15.70 14.62
C GLN A 38 4.75 16.66 15.54
N GLN A 39 4.07 17.35 16.44
CA GLN A 39 4.65 18.36 17.34
C GLN A 39 5.04 17.79 18.72
N ASP A 40 4.70 16.54 18.99
CA ASP A 40 5.09 15.85 20.20
C ASP A 40 6.63 15.79 20.29
N LYS A 41 7.17 16.28 21.40
CA LYS A 41 8.61 16.35 21.65
C LYS A 41 9.15 15.11 22.35
N GLU A 42 8.27 14.32 22.95
CA GLU A 42 8.63 13.07 23.61
C GLU A 42 8.86 11.96 22.58
N THR A 43 8.19 12.05 21.41
CA THR A 43 8.32 11.09 20.34
C THR A 43 9.13 11.66 19.16
N ARG A 44 9.97 10.81 18.56
CA ARG A 44 10.80 11.16 17.40
C ARG A 44 10.44 10.32 16.20
N LEU A 45 9.17 10.44 15.78
CA LEU A 45 8.61 9.60 14.72
C LEU A 45 9.22 9.94 13.36
N PRO A 46 9.29 8.97 12.43
CA PRO A 46 9.81 9.24 11.09
C PRO A 46 8.95 10.29 10.38
N PRO A 47 9.53 11.09 9.46
CA PRO A 47 8.85 12.17 8.75
C PRO A 47 7.91 11.63 7.65
N LEU A 48 6.97 10.79 8.05
CA LEU A 48 5.98 10.09 7.22
C LEU A 48 4.56 10.58 7.57
N SER A 49 3.65 10.40 6.62
CA SER A 49 2.20 10.63 6.77
C SER A 49 1.47 9.57 7.60
N THR A 50 2.19 8.59 8.15
CA THR A 50 1.62 7.53 8.99
C THR A 50 1.15 8.09 10.33
N GLY A 51 0.20 7.45 10.98
CA GLY A 51 -0.31 7.85 12.28
C GLY A 51 -1.49 6.96 12.64
N ARG A 52 -2.63 7.21 12.01
CA ARG A 52 -3.84 6.39 12.09
C ARG A 52 -4.49 6.23 10.73
N ILE A 53 -5.44 5.33 10.60
CA ILE A 53 -6.17 5.05 9.36
C ILE A 53 -7.62 5.45 9.53
N GLY A 54 -8.13 6.26 8.60
CA GLY A 54 -9.53 6.64 8.53
C GLY A 54 -10.17 6.23 7.22
N ARG A 55 -11.41 6.65 7.06
CA ARG A 55 -12.29 6.26 5.96
C ARG A 55 -13.01 7.47 5.37
N ALA A 56 -13.29 7.42 4.08
CA ALA A 56 -14.12 8.38 3.37
C ALA A 56 -15.03 7.67 2.36
N THR A 57 -16.17 8.26 2.03
CA THR A 57 -17.12 7.74 1.05
C THR A 57 -17.36 8.73 -0.08
N SER A 58 -17.71 8.24 -1.26
CA SER A 58 -18.05 9.07 -2.42
C SER A 58 -19.12 8.40 -3.28
N ARG A 59 -19.90 9.21 -4.00
CA ARG A 59 -20.85 8.73 -5.03
C ARG A 59 -20.27 8.73 -6.44
N ASN A 60 -19.11 9.37 -6.66
CA ASN A 60 -18.53 9.53 -8.00
C ASN A 60 -17.03 9.21 -8.07
N GLY A 61 -16.40 8.93 -6.92
CA GLY A 61 -14.96 8.68 -6.80
C GLY A 61 -14.10 9.94 -6.87
N LEU A 62 -14.71 11.14 -6.94
CA LEU A 62 -13.99 12.42 -7.09
C LEU A 62 -14.26 13.38 -5.94
N ILE A 63 -15.48 13.38 -5.41
CA ILE A 63 -15.90 14.19 -4.27
C ILE A 63 -16.14 13.27 -3.09
N TRP A 64 -15.39 13.48 -2.02
CA TRP A 64 -15.27 12.55 -0.91
C TRP A 64 -15.72 13.20 0.40
N GLU A 65 -16.49 12.45 1.18
CA GLU A 65 -16.96 12.83 2.51
C GLU A 65 -16.23 11.97 3.55
N LYS A 66 -15.57 12.60 4.52
CA LYS A 66 -14.87 11.88 5.59
C LYS A 66 -15.87 11.24 6.55
N ASP A 67 -15.53 10.05 7.01
CA ASP A 67 -16.16 9.47 8.18
C ASP A 67 -15.62 10.17 9.44
N THR A 68 -16.43 11.05 10.03
CA THR A 68 -16.05 11.83 11.22
C THR A 68 -16.30 11.08 12.53
N VAL A 69 -17.01 9.95 12.47
CA VAL A 69 -17.31 9.12 13.64
C VAL A 69 -16.24 8.03 13.76
N GLY A 70 -15.98 7.30 12.68
CA GLY A 70 -15.07 6.15 12.70
C GLY A 70 -15.59 5.00 13.57
N SER A 71 -14.68 4.17 14.06
CA SER A 71 -15.00 3.10 15.00
C SER A 71 -14.96 3.60 16.44
N VAL A 72 -15.97 3.21 17.22
CA VAL A 72 -16.13 3.64 18.62
C VAL A 72 -15.13 3.00 19.58
N SER A 73 -14.43 1.95 19.16
CA SER A 73 -13.42 1.26 19.96
C SER A 73 -12.01 1.87 19.83
N GLU A 74 -11.82 2.85 18.94
CA GLU A 74 -10.51 3.42 18.66
C GLU A 74 -10.14 4.57 19.59
N ASP A 75 -8.85 4.90 19.61
CA ASP A 75 -8.25 5.82 20.56
C ASP A 75 -8.72 7.28 20.40
N ILE A 76 -9.19 7.66 19.20
CA ILE A 76 -9.83 8.96 18.93
C ILE A 76 -10.96 8.85 17.89
N PRO A 77 -11.91 9.80 17.85
CA PRO A 77 -12.98 9.83 16.84
C PRO A 77 -12.46 10.01 15.40
N GLY A 78 -13.23 9.51 14.43
CA GLY A 78 -12.97 9.65 12.99
C GLY A 78 -11.93 8.67 12.44
N VAL A 79 -11.56 7.66 13.24
CA VAL A 79 -10.53 6.68 12.91
C VAL A 79 -11.17 5.30 12.77
N SER A 80 -10.76 4.55 11.75
CA SER A 80 -11.16 3.15 11.57
C SER A 80 -10.17 2.18 12.19
N LEU A 81 -8.87 2.49 12.13
CA LEU A 81 -7.82 1.76 12.83
C LEU A 81 -6.82 2.75 13.44
N GLY A 82 -6.84 2.84 14.76
CA GLY A 82 -6.05 3.74 15.59
C GLY A 82 -4.74 3.13 16.04
N LEU A 83 -4.10 3.74 17.05
CA LEU A 83 -2.90 3.16 17.67
C LEU A 83 -3.30 2.05 18.63
N ASN A 84 -2.52 0.98 18.67
CA ASN A 84 -2.79 -0.13 19.58
C ASN A 84 -2.67 0.33 21.05
N GLN A 85 -3.75 0.13 21.82
CA GLN A 85 -3.84 0.48 23.24
C GLN A 85 -3.81 -0.75 24.16
N ASP A 86 -3.91 -1.96 23.61
CA ASP A 86 -4.08 -3.19 24.38
C ASP A 86 -2.75 -3.68 24.95
N ALA A 87 -1.67 -3.56 24.17
CA ALA A 87 -0.34 -3.98 24.56
C ALA A 87 0.74 -2.98 24.12
N TRP A 88 1.47 -2.43 25.09
CA TRP A 88 2.49 -1.39 24.87
C TRP A 88 3.71 -1.86 24.05
N TRP A 89 3.91 -3.17 23.92
CA TRP A 89 4.99 -3.78 23.13
C TRP A 89 4.58 -4.10 21.68
N SER A 90 3.32 -3.90 21.31
CA SER A 90 2.83 -4.19 19.96
C SER A 90 3.55 -3.32 18.92
N PHE A 91 3.65 -3.81 17.70
CA PHE A 91 4.44 -3.13 16.67
C PHE A 91 3.83 -1.81 16.20
N ASP A 92 2.55 -1.54 16.50
CA ASP A 92 1.74 -0.48 15.94
C ASP A 92 1.28 0.57 16.97
N VAL A 93 2.03 0.68 18.08
CA VAL A 93 1.73 1.60 19.19
C VAL A 93 2.17 3.05 18.94
N ALA A 94 3.18 3.30 18.10
CA ALA A 94 3.72 4.65 17.89
C ALA A 94 3.11 5.32 16.65
N HIS A 95 2.92 4.57 15.56
CA HIS A 95 2.17 5.00 14.39
C HIS A 95 1.72 3.82 13.54
N CYS A 96 0.58 3.97 12.87
CA CYS A 96 0.03 3.03 11.89
C CYS A 96 0.00 3.63 10.48
N GLY A 97 0.22 2.81 9.46
CA GLY A 97 0.11 3.18 8.06
C GLY A 97 -0.69 2.13 7.29
N LEU A 98 -1.60 2.60 6.43
CA LEU A 98 -2.32 1.71 5.51
C LEU A 98 -1.37 1.10 4.49
N GLY A 99 -1.59 -0.18 4.15
CA GLY A 99 -0.94 -0.88 3.04
C GLY A 99 -1.93 -1.25 1.94
N ASN A 100 -2.86 -2.15 2.23
CA ASN A 100 -3.86 -2.66 1.31
C ASN A 100 -5.17 -3.00 2.03
N VAL A 101 -6.30 -2.88 1.34
CA VAL A 101 -7.60 -3.38 1.80
C VAL A 101 -8.09 -4.37 0.77
N LEU A 102 -8.13 -5.64 1.12
CA LEU A 102 -8.51 -6.75 0.25
C LEU A 102 -9.90 -7.27 0.61
N LEU A 103 -10.66 -7.64 -0.42
CA LEU A 103 -11.90 -8.42 -0.32
C LEU A 103 -11.68 -9.75 -1.07
N PRO A 104 -11.22 -10.82 -0.40
CA PRO A 104 -10.72 -12.03 -1.07
C PRO A 104 -11.78 -12.83 -1.84
N MET A 105 -13.07 -12.57 -1.62
CA MET A 105 -14.19 -13.44 -2.06
C MET A 105 -15.19 -12.74 -2.98
N SER A 106 -14.88 -11.53 -3.46
CA SER A 106 -15.77 -10.80 -4.36
C SER A 106 -15.10 -10.59 -5.73
N THR A 107 -15.77 -11.04 -6.80
CA THR A 107 -15.68 -10.36 -8.11
C THR A 107 -16.08 -8.88 -7.93
N PRO A 108 -16.09 -8.00 -8.95
CA PRO A 108 -16.58 -6.61 -8.82
C PRO A 108 -18.07 -6.47 -8.36
N ALA A 109 -18.67 -7.56 -7.89
CA ALA A 109 -20.00 -7.72 -7.35
C ALA A 109 -20.25 -6.73 -6.21
N VAL A 110 -21.28 -5.91 -6.43
CA VAL A 110 -22.44 -5.69 -5.54
C VAL A 110 -22.12 -5.84 -4.06
N LEU A 111 -22.42 -4.82 -3.25
CA LEU A 111 -22.47 -4.88 -1.78
C LEU A 111 -23.19 -6.16 -1.31
N ALA A 112 -22.50 -7.28 -1.25
CA ALA A 112 -23.02 -8.55 -0.81
C ALA A 112 -22.72 -8.62 0.67
N GLU A 113 -23.77 -8.78 1.47
CA GLU A 113 -23.81 -8.75 2.94
C GLU A 113 -22.99 -9.86 3.64
N GLY A 114 -21.94 -10.40 3.02
CA GLY A 114 -21.17 -11.55 3.54
C GLY A 114 -19.66 -11.54 3.28
N GLY A 115 -19.08 -10.48 2.70
CA GLY A 115 -17.62 -10.38 2.51
C GLY A 115 -16.91 -9.90 3.78
N VAL A 116 -15.74 -10.48 4.09
CA VAL A 116 -14.84 -9.98 5.15
C VAL A 116 -13.70 -9.22 4.49
N TYR A 117 -13.49 -7.97 4.90
CA TYR A 117 -12.32 -7.19 4.52
C TYR A 117 -11.10 -7.64 5.30
N LEU A 118 -9.95 -7.70 4.60
CA LEU A 118 -8.63 -7.81 5.20
C LEU A 118 -7.87 -6.50 4.95
N MET A 119 -7.54 -5.77 6.00
CA MET A 119 -6.66 -4.61 5.92
C MET A 119 -5.26 -5.04 6.30
N TYR A 120 -4.37 -5.10 5.31
CA TYR A 120 -2.94 -5.21 5.56
C TYR A 120 -2.40 -3.81 5.85
N TYR A 121 -1.81 -3.65 7.02
CA TYR A 121 -1.28 -2.38 7.49
C TYR A 121 0.13 -2.57 8.03
N HIS A 122 0.83 -1.48 8.25
CA HIS A 122 2.14 -1.51 8.87
C HIS A 122 2.18 -0.54 10.06
N GLY A 123 3.06 -0.81 11.01
CA GLY A 123 3.18 -0.02 12.22
C GLY A 123 4.61 0.07 12.71
N GLY A 124 4.90 1.15 13.43
CA GLY A 124 6.13 1.31 14.21
C GLY A 124 5.81 1.44 15.70
N ASN A 125 6.70 0.90 16.54
CA ASN A 125 6.67 1.07 17.99
C ASN A 125 7.74 2.10 18.41
N PHE A 126 7.97 2.29 19.71
CA PHE A 126 8.96 3.28 20.18
C PHE A 126 10.42 2.80 20.13
N GLU A 127 10.72 1.69 19.44
CA GLU A 127 12.10 1.22 19.23
C GLU A 127 12.92 2.28 18.49
N GLU A 128 14.06 2.66 19.07
CA GLU A 128 14.96 3.68 18.53
C GLU A 128 15.89 3.08 17.47
N THR A 129 16.02 3.80 16.36
CA THR A 129 16.95 3.51 15.28
C THR A 129 17.96 4.66 15.14
N PRO A 130 19.28 4.40 15.26
CA PRO A 130 20.29 5.42 15.02
C PRO A 130 20.29 5.89 13.56
N LEU A 131 20.08 7.18 13.33
CA LEU A 131 20.03 7.74 11.97
C LEU A 131 21.39 7.71 11.27
N ALA A 132 22.48 7.82 12.03
CA ALA A 132 23.84 7.78 11.48
C ALA A 132 24.17 6.48 10.73
N GLU A 133 23.47 5.37 11.04
CA GLU A 133 23.63 4.10 10.32
C GLU A 133 23.06 4.15 8.89
N TYR A 134 22.08 5.02 8.61
CA TYR A 134 21.33 5.04 7.35
C TYR A 134 21.42 6.37 6.61
N MET A 135 21.80 7.44 7.32
CA MET A 135 21.96 8.79 6.79
C MET A 135 23.34 9.32 7.23
N PRO A 136 24.37 9.22 6.39
CA PRO A 136 25.73 9.66 6.75
C PRO A 136 25.85 11.14 7.13
N SER A 137 24.90 11.97 6.71
CA SER A 137 24.83 13.40 7.05
C SER A 137 24.13 13.68 8.39
N ALA A 138 23.56 12.67 9.05
CA ALA A 138 22.90 12.84 10.34
C ALA A 138 23.93 12.96 11.48
N SER A 139 23.53 13.62 12.57
CA SER A 139 24.32 13.64 13.81
C SER A 139 24.46 12.22 14.37
N THR A 140 25.61 11.91 14.98
CA THR A 140 25.89 10.59 15.58
C THR A 140 24.89 10.20 16.66
N ASP A 141 24.32 11.19 17.35
CA ASP A 141 23.39 10.99 18.47
C ASP A 141 21.92 11.07 18.03
N ALA A 142 21.66 11.29 16.73
CA ALA A 142 20.30 11.41 16.23
C ALA A 142 19.65 10.02 16.11
N VAL A 143 18.49 9.87 16.75
CA VAL A 143 17.67 8.65 16.73
C VAL A 143 16.26 8.97 16.25
N VAL A 144 15.65 7.99 15.60
CA VAL A 144 14.25 8.00 15.16
C VAL A 144 13.53 6.80 15.77
N GLN A 145 12.34 7.01 16.29
CA GLN A 145 11.49 5.96 16.87
C GLN A 145 10.50 5.46 15.82
N GLY A 146 10.22 4.16 15.80
CA GLY A 146 9.21 3.58 14.90
C GLY A 146 9.67 3.37 13.47
N MET A 147 10.97 3.53 13.20
CA MET A 147 11.51 3.26 11.86
C MET A 147 11.49 1.78 11.49
N LYS A 148 11.66 0.88 12.47
CA LYS A 148 11.60 -0.57 12.28
C LYS A 148 10.16 -1.05 12.17
N MET A 149 9.54 -0.70 11.05
CA MET A 149 8.15 -1.01 10.78
C MET A 149 7.96 -2.50 10.53
N ARG A 150 6.83 -3.02 11.01
CA ARG A 150 6.36 -4.40 10.81
C ARG A 150 4.96 -4.36 10.20
N ILE A 151 4.55 -5.46 9.58
CA ILE A 151 3.24 -5.59 8.91
C ILE A 151 2.32 -6.45 9.76
N GLY A 152 1.08 -6.03 9.91
CA GLY A 152 -0.01 -6.82 10.48
C GLY A 152 -1.23 -6.84 9.57
N VAL A 153 -2.27 -7.52 10.03
CA VAL A 153 -3.56 -7.59 9.34
C VAL A 153 -4.69 -7.37 10.34
N ALA A 154 -5.72 -6.67 9.89
CA ALA A 154 -6.96 -6.49 10.63
C ALA A 154 -8.15 -6.95 9.76
N VAL A 155 -9.21 -7.44 10.41
CA VAL A 155 -10.41 -7.94 9.73
C VAL A 155 -11.61 -7.06 10.05
N SER A 156 -12.50 -6.90 9.07
CA SER A 156 -13.74 -6.14 9.25
C SER A 156 -14.87 -6.73 8.40
N GLN A 157 -16.10 -6.67 8.93
CA GLN A 157 -17.31 -7.03 8.18
C GLN A 157 -17.99 -5.80 7.56
N ASP A 158 -17.79 -4.61 8.14
CA ASP A 158 -18.45 -3.36 7.75
C ASP A 158 -17.51 -2.36 7.07
N GLY A 159 -16.19 -2.62 7.11
CA GLY A 159 -15.17 -1.71 6.62
C GLY A 159 -14.92 -0.49 7.52
N VAL A 160 -15.59 -0.40 8.67
CA VAL A 160 -15.51 0.72 9.63
C VAL A 160 -14.79 0.29 10.89
N THR A 161 -15.18 -0.85 11.47
CA THR A 161 -14.61 -1.40 12.71
C THR A 161 -13.70 -2.57 12.38
N TRP A 162 -12.47 -2.53 12.88
CA TRP A 162 -11.43 -3.47 12.51
C TRP A 162 -10.89 -4.21 13.74
N GLY A 163 -10.91 -5.54 13.69
CA GLY A 163 -10.25 -6.38 14.69
C GLY A 163 -8.85 -6.76 14.24
N ARG A 164 -7.82 -6.45 15.04
CA ARG A 164 -6.44 -6.89 14.79
C ARG A 164 -6.34 -8.41 14.87
N VAL A 165 -5.56 -9.01 13.99
CA VAL A 165 -5.20 -10.44 14.06
C VAL A 165 -3.81 -10.54 14.64
N GLU A 166 -3.62 -11.40 15.64
CA GLU A 166 -2.32 -11.64 16.27
C GLU A 166 -1.47 -12.57 15.40
N GLY A 167 -0.27 -12.10 15.04
CA GLY A 167 0.72 -12.88 14.30
C GLY A 167 1.62 -13.66 15.24
N ASP A 168 2.48 -14.50 14.65
CA ASP A 168 3.38 -15.38 15.40
C ASP A 168 4.53 -14.60 16.07
N ASP A 169 4.82 -13.37 15.64
CA ASP A 169 5.83 -12.51 16.29
C ASP A 169 5.33 -11.99 17.65
N PRO A 170 6.19 -11.86 18.68
CA PRO A 170 5.79 -11.37 20.01
C PRO A 170 5.16 -9.97 20.03
N THR A 171 5.36 -9.15 18.99
CA THR A 171 4.71 -7.85 18.83
C THR A 171 3.32 -7.92 18.18
N GLY A 172 2.86 -9.13 17.82
CA GLY A 172 1.62 -9.38 17.08
C GLY A 172 1.73 -9.21 15.57
N ALA A 173 2.93 -8.99 15.04
CA ALA A 173 3.16 -8.77 13.60
C ALA A 173 3.11 -10.07 12.78
N MET A 174 2.65 -9.96 11.54
CA MET A 174 2.63 -11.04 10.54
C MET A 174 3.94 -11.13 9.75
N VAL A 175 4.53 -9.97 9.43
CA VAL A 175 5.81 -9.90 8.69
C VAL A 175 6.71 -8.89 9.39
N VAL A 176 7.91 -9.35 9.74
CA VAL A 176 8.94 -8.55 10.40
C VAL A 176 10.17 -8.38 9.50
N PRO A 177 11.00 -7.34 9.72
CA PRO A 177 12.25 -7.17 8.98
C PRO A 177 13.20 -8.33 9.25
N PHE A 178 13.76 -8.90 8.18
CA PHE A 178 14.73 -9.97 8.30
C PHE A 178 16.04 -9.49 8.94
N ASP A 179 16.48 -10.18 9.98
CA ASP A 179 17.74 -9.93 10.69
C ASP A 179 18.53 -11.23 10.87
N LYS A 180 19.76 -11.28 10.36
CA LYS A 180 20.57 -12.52 10.40
C LYS A 180 20.97 -12.91 11.83
N LYS A 181 20.96 -11.96 12.76
CA LYS A 181 21.32 -12.19 14.16
C LYS A 181 20.16 -12.78 14.95
N ASP A 182 18.93 -12.65 14.46
CA ASP A 182 17.76 -13.27 15.06
C ASP A 182 17.62 -14.72 14.55
N PRO A 183 17.77 -15.72 15.43
CA PRO A 183 17.68 -17.12 15.03
C PRO A 183 16.29 -17.50 14.47
N ASN A 184 15.23 -16.79 14.86
CA ASN A 184 13.86 -17.09 14.43
C ASN A 184 13.55 -16.51 13.05
N SER A 185 14.34 -15.54 12.57
CA SER A 185 14.09 -14.86 11.29
C SER A 185 14.17 -15.79 10.07
N TRP A 186 14.83 -16.95 10.17
CA TRP A 186 14.96 -17.91 9.06
C TRP A 186 13.75 -18.83 8.87
N GLU A 187 12.88 -18.97 9.87
CA GLU A 187 11.72 -19.88 9.78
C GLU A 187 10.75 -19.48 8.65
N ASN A 188 10.69 -18.18 8.37
CA ASN A 188 9.76 -17.57 7.40
C ASN A 188 10.45 -17.06 6.13
N VAL A 189 11.62 -17.62 5.78
CA VAL A 189 12.40 -17.21 4.60
C VAL A 189 12.60 -18.39 3.66
N ALA A 190 12.25 -18.21 2.38
CA ALA A 190 12.37 -19.25 1.35
C ALA A 190 13.69 -19.22 0.58
N VAL A 191 14.52 -18.19 0.76
CA VAL A 191 15.78 -17.98 0.02
C VAL A 191 16.99 -18.00 0.96
N SER A 192 18.10 -18.59 0.52
CA SER A 192 19.30 -18.74 1.36
C SER A 192 20.12 -17.46 1.54
N ASP A 193 19.94 -16.48 0.66
CA ASP A 193 20.73 -15.24 0.57
C ASP A 193 19.89 -13.98 0.81
N MET A 194 18.89 -14.07 1.71
CA MET A 194 18.06 -12.93 2.08
C MET A 194 18.93 -11.76 2.61
N PRO A 195 18.82 -10.54 2.04
CA PRO A 195 19.48 -9.37 2.57
C PRO A 195 18.78 -8.89 3.84
N GLU A 196 19.54 -8.30 4.78
CA GLU A 196 18.95 -7.77 6.02
C GLU A 196 18.15 -6.51 5.76
N GLU A 197 17.00 -6.40 6.42
CA GLU A 197 16.01 -5.36 6.19
C GLU A 197 15.94 -4.42 7.39
N LEU A 198 15.81 -3.12 7.13
CA LEU A 198 15.52 -2.14 8.18
C LEU A 198 14.05 -2.19 8.61
N TYR A 199 13.14 -2.33 7.64
CA TYR A 199 11.69 -2.30 7.87
C TYR A 199 10.93 -3.15 6.86
N CYS A 200 9.67 -3.49 7.18
CA CYS A 200 8.68 -3.99 6.24
C CYS A 200 7.46 -3.08 6.30
N ALA A 201 7.11 -2.41 5.19
CA ALA A 201 6.07 -1.40 5.19
C ALA A 201 5.33 -1.31 3.84
N TRP A 202 4.17 -0.64 3.85
CA TRP A 202 3.27 -0.47 2.70
C TRP A 202 2.98 -1.80 1.97
N PRO A 203 2.43 -2.82 2.66
CA PRO A 203 2.11 -4.09 2.04
C PRO A 203 1.02 -3.93 0.99
N GLU A 204 1.23 -4.52 -0.18
CA GLU A 204 0.26 -4.68 -1.26
C GLU A 204 0.03 -6.18 -1.48
N VAL A 205 -1.21 -6.65 -1.38
CA VAL A 205 -1.52 -8.07 -1.53
C VAL A 205 -2.32 -8.32 -2.80
N ALA A 206 -1.76 -9.15 -3.67
CA ALA A 206 -2.42 -9.67 -4.87
C ALA A 206 -2.75 -11.15 -4.67
N VAL A 207 -3.81 -11.62 -5.33
CA VAL A 207 -4.25 -13.02 -5.31
C VAL A 207 -4.12 -13.60 -6.72
N ASP A 208 -3.34 -14.66 -6.87
CA ASP A 208 -3.17 -15.38 -8.14
C ASP A 208 -4.19 -16.52 -8.25
N LEU A 209 -5.32 -16.23 -8.88
CA LEU A 209 -6.43 -17.19 -9.08
C LEU A 209 -6.22 -18.13 -10.29
N ARG A 210 -5.16 -17.94 -11.08
CA ARG A 210 -4.94 -18.75 -12.31
C ARG A 210 -4.66 -20.22 -11.98
N LYS A 211 -4.05 -20.49 -10.83
CA LYS A 211 -3.60 -21.83 -10.46
C LYS A 211 -4.73 -22.78 -10.08
N ASP A 212 -5.91 -22.25 -9.78
CA ASP A 212 -7.11 -23.06 -9.49
C ASP A 212 -7.70 -23.71 -10.76
N THR A 213 -7.27 -23.30 -11.97
CA THR A 213 -7.92 -23.70 -13.22
C THR A 213 -7.26 -24.84 -14.02
N GLU A 214 -5.98 -25.18 -13.79
CA GLU A 214 -5.26 -26.12 -14.66
C GLU A 214 -4.88 -27.49 -14.06
N ASP A 215 -4.61 -27.61 -12.75
CA ASP A 215 -4.01 -28.85 -12.19
C ASP A 215 -4.89 -29.65 -11.21
N ASP A 216 -5.99 -29.11 -10.70
CA ASP A 216 -6.79 -29.73 -9.62
C ASP A 216 -7.79 -30.82 -10.08
N LYS A 217 -7.70 -31.30 -11.33
CA LYS A 217 -8.56 -32.39 -11.83
C LYS A 217 -7.95 -33.79 -11.73
N LYS A 218 -6.78 -33.97 -11.08
CA LYS A 218 -6.09 -35.28 -11.07
C LYS A 218 -5.69 -35.85 -9.71
N ASP A 219 -5.64 -35.07 -8.62
CA ASP A 219 -5.26 -35.58 -7.29
C ASP A 219 -6.34 -35.25 -6.25
N ASP A 220 -6.84 -36.24 -5.49
CA ASP A 220 -7.94 -36.14 -4.50
C ASP A 220 -7.59 -35.34 -3.20
N GLU A 221 -6.45 -34.65 -3.14
CA GLU A 221 -6.07 -33.79 -2.00
C GLU A 221 -5.77 -32.35 -2.47
N PRO A 222 -6.44 -31.32 -1.94
CA PRO A 222 -6.11 -29.93 -2.25
C PRO A 222 -4.72 -29.62 -1.68
N LYS A 223 -3.72 -29.53 -2.55
CA LYS A 223 -2.40 -29.01 -2.16
C LYS A 223 -2.61 -27.55 -1.79
N SER A 224 -2.29 -27.14 -0.56
CA SER A 224 -2.35 -25.72 -0.17
C SER A 224 -1.33 -24.95 -1.00
N GLN A 225 -1.78 -24.35 -2.11
CA GLN A 225 -0.90 -23.58 -2.98
C GLN A 225 -0.81 -22.15 -2.47
N ASP A 226 0.39 -21.57 -2.57
CA ASP A 226 0.61 -20.17 -2.26
C ASP A 226 -0.05 -19.30 -3.35
N SER A 227 -1.28 -18.86 -3.09
CA SER A 227 -2.08 -18.00 -3.98
C SER A 227 -2.03 -16.52 -3.59
N PHE A 228 -1.60 -16.19 -2.38
CA PHE A 228 -1.43 -14.81 -1.94
C PHE A 228 0.02 -14.34 -2.15
N LEU A 229 0.17 -13.16 -2.73
CA LEU A 229 1.44 -12.50 -3.02
C LEU A 229 1.45 -11.14 -2.34
N MET A 230 2.26 -10.96 -1.30
CA MET A 230 2.46 -9.67 -0.65
C MET A 230 3.74 -9.02 -1.17
N TYR A 231 3.61 -7.83 -1.72
CA TYR A 231 4.74 -6.96 -2.05
C TYR A 231 4.86 -5.90 -0.97
N TYR A 232 6.06 -5.64 -0.49
CA TYR A 232 6.27 -4.65 0.57
C TYR A 232 7.56 -3.88 0.31
N SER A 233 7.57 -2.63 0.79
CA SER A 233 8.76 -1.79 0.70
C SER A 233 9.69 -2.09 1.86
N THR A 234 10.99 -2.08 1.58
CA THR A 234 12.05 -2.22 2.58
C THR A 234 13.24 -1.33 2.24
N MET A 235 14.15 -1.15 3.20
CA MET A 235 15.48 -0.62 2.98
C MET A 235 16.50 -1.65 3.44
N LEU A 236 17.48 -1.95 2.60
CA LEU A 236 18.52 -2.92 2.95
C LEU A 236 19.53 -2.32 3.94
N LYS A 237 19.92 -3.08 4.96
CA LYS A 237 20.86 -2.60 5.97
C LYS A 237 22.28 -2.42 5.42
N ASP A 238 22.69 -3.18 4.42
CA ASP A 238 24.04 -3.14 3.85
C ASP A 238 24.17 -2.05 2.79
N THR A 239 23.35 -2.10 1.73
CA THR A 239 23.44 -1.19 0.59
C THR A 239 22.68 0.11 0.79
N LYS A 240 21.78 0.17 1.79
CA LYS A 240 20.85 1.30 2.04
C LYS A 240 19.87 1.56 0.90
N GLU A 241 19.80 0.66 -0.07
CA GLU A 241 18.85 0.74 -1.17
C GLU A 241 17.43 0.56 -0.64
N LYS A 242 16.51 1.43 -1.10
CA LYS A 242 15.08 1.26 -0.90
C LYS A 242 14.56 0.37 -2.01
N CYS A 243 13.98 -0.78 -1.68
CA CYS A 243 13.59 -1.81 -2.62
C CYS A 243 12.17 -2.30 -2.35
N ILE A 244 11.62 -3.06 -3.29
CA ILE A 244 10.39 -3.82 -3.10
C ILE A 244 10.75 -5.29 -3.01
N ALA A 245 10.34 -5.91 -1.92
CA ALA A 245 10.45 -7.32 -1.65
C ALA A 245 9.07 -7.98 -1.75
N TYR A 246 9.04 -9.31 -1.81
CA TYR A 246 7.78 -10.04 -1.79
C TYR A 246 7.80 -11.27 -0.88
N ALA A 247 6.61 -11.67 -0.45
CA ALA A 247 6.33 -12.85 0.33
C ALA A 247 5.12 -13.60 -0.22
N THR A 248 5.07 -14.91 0.01
CA THR A 248 3.97 -15.77 -0.42
C THR A 248 3.20 -16.31 0.77
N SER A 249 1.92 -16.59 0.58
CA SER A 249 1.07 -17.23 1.60
C SER A 249 0.00 -18.09 0.94
N ALA A 250 -0.37 -19.18 1.61
CA ALA A 250 -1.51 -20.01 1.24
C ALA A 250 -2.82 -19.53 1.89
N ASP A 251 -2.75 -18.83 3.02
CA ASP A 251 -3.93 -18.43 3.83
C ASP A 251 -4.11 -16.90 3.95
N GLY A 252 -3.13 -16.10 3.54
CA GLY A 252 -3.11 -14.65 3.69
C GLY A 252 -2.66 -14.16 5.08
N PHE A 253 -2.38 -15.07 6.02
CA PHE A 253 -1.99 -14.74 7.39
C PHE A 253 -0.54 -15.12 7.68
N ARG A 254 -0.06 -16.25 7.16
CA ARG A 254 1.32 -16.72 7.35
C ARG A 254 2.13 -16.53 6.08
N TRP A 255 3.21 -15.76 6.19
CA TRP A 255 3.96 -15.28 5.03
C TRP A 255 5.38 -15.82 5.00
N LYS A 256 5.78 -16.32 3.84
CA LYS A 256 7.17 -16.74 3.55
C LYS A 256 7.83 -15.73 2.64
N LYS A 257 8.89 -15.07 3.13
CA LYS A 257 9.68 -14.11 2.35
C LYS A 257 10.40 -14.80 1.21
N GLN A 258 10.30 -14.23 0.01
CA GLN A 258 10.88 -14.75 -1.22
C GLN A 258 12.03 -13.87 -1.75
N GLY A 259 12.42 -12.83 -1.02
CA GLY A 259 13.50 -11.91 -1.38
C GLY A 259 13.05 -10.66 -2.12
N ILE A 260 14.01 -9.98 -2.75
CA ILE A 260 13.81 -8.70 -3.43
C ILE A 260 13.30 -8.94 -4.85
N CYS A 261 12.12 -8.41 -5.20
CA CYS A 261 11.54 -8.55 -6.54
C CYS A 261 11.80 -7.33 -7.43
N LEU A 262 12.04 -6.15 -6.85
CA LEU A 262 12.37 -4.93 -7.59
C LEU A 262 13.44 -4.13 -6.85
N ARG A 263 14.56 -3.88 -7.53
CA ARG A 263 15.65 -3.00 -7.06
C ARG A 263 15.64 -1.67 -7.80
N PRO A 264 16.13 -0.58 -7.18
CA PRO A 264 16.45 0.67 -7.88
C PRO A 264 17.35 0.41 -9.10
N SER A 265 17.09 1.08 -10.22
CA SER A 265 17.96 0.97 -11.39
C SER A 265 17.88 2.19 -12.30
N ASP A 266 18.80 2.29 -13.24
CA ASP A 266 18.83 3.38 -14.21
C ASP A 266 17.61 3.36 -15.15
N PRO A 267 17.17 4.53 -15.66
CA PRO A 267 17.58 5.88 -15.26
C PRO A 267 16.64 6.55 -14.24
N GLU A 268 15.44 6.01 -14.02
CA GLU A 268 14.32 6.78 -13.43
C GLU A 268 14.18 6.65 -11.91
N ASP A 269 14.68 5.57 -11.29
CA ASP A 269 14.44 5.26 -9.86
C ASP A 269 15.69 4.89 -9.06
N GLN A 270 16.89 5.28 -9.53
CA GLN A 270 18.17 4.94 -8.89
C GLN A 270 18.25 5.31 -7.40
N ALA A 271 17.55 6.35 -6.95
CA ALA A 271 17.58 6.78 -5.55
C ALA A 271 16.60 5.99 -4.65
N GLY A 272 15.83 5.05 -5.21
CA GLY A 272 14.96 4.15 -4.46
C GLY A 272 13.69 3.76 -5.20
N CYS A 273 13.15 2.58 -4.89
CA CYS A 273 11.79 2.18 -5.25
C CYS A 273 11.00 1.70 -4.02
N ALA A 274 9.70 1.99 -3.98
CA ALA A 274 8.81 1.69 -2.87
C ALA A 274 7.33 1.71 -3.32
N ARG A 275 6.42 1.43 -2.39
CA ARG A 275 4.96 1.64 -2.45
C ARG A 275 4.34 1.30 -3.80
N CYS A 276 3.90 0.06 -3.95
CA CYS A 276 3.33 -0.43 -5.19
C CYS A 276 1.81 -0.68 -5.12
N CYS A 277 1.23 -0.81 -6.31
CA CYS A 277 -0.06 -1.43 -6.56
C CYS A 277 0.16 -2.50 -7.63
N VAL A 278 -0.22 -3.74 -7.32
CA VAL A 278 -0.01 -4.91 -8.20
C VAL A 278 -1.35 -5.50 -8.58
N PHE A 279 -1.57 -5.67 -9.87
CA PHE A 279 -2.82 -6.22 -10.40
C PHE A 279 -2.56 -6.96 -11.71
N GLN A 280 -3.39 -7.94 -11.98
CA GLN A 280 -3.41 -8.64 -13.25
C GLN A 280 -4.01 -7.71 -14.32
N ASP A 281 -3.39 -7.65 -15.50
CA ASP A 281 -3.90 -6.87 -16.61
C ASP A 281 -5.27 -7.42 -17.07
N ALA A 282 -6.03 -6.61 -17.80
CA ALA A 282 -7.33 -7.02 -18.31
C ALA A 282 -7.72 -6.23 -19.55
N SER A 283 -8.48 -6.88 -20.43
CA SER A 283 -9.17 -6.24 -21.55
C SER A 283 -10.63 -5.98 -21.21
N TYR A 284 -11.15 -4.86 -21.72
CA TYR A 284 -12.54 -4.48 -21.56
C TYR A 284 -13.35 -4.79 -22.83
N ASP A 285 -14.45 -5.52 -22.67
CA ASP A 285 -15.45 -5.71 -23.72
C ASP A 285 -16.60 -4.71 -23.55
N ALA A 286 -16.69 -3.76 -24.48
CA ALA A 286 -17.71 -2.72 -24.48
C ALA A 286 -19.12 -3.23 -24.81
N ALA A 287 -19.26 -4.41 -25.43
CA ALA A 287 -20.58 -4.98 -25.75
C ALA A 287 -21.25 -5.59 -24.52
N THR A 288 -20.46 -6.12 -23.58
CA THR A 288 -20.92 -6.77 -22.36
C THR A 288 -20.66 -5.94 -21.10
N SER A 289 -19.89 -4.85 -21.21
CA SER A 289 -19.40 -4.05 -20.09
C SER A 289 -18.62 -4.86 -19.05
N THR A 290 -17.79 -5.78 -19.53
CA THR A 290 -17.03 -6.69 -18.66
C THR A 290 -15.53 -6.59 -18.87
N TRP A 291 -14.79 -6.61 -17.77
CA TRP A 291 -13.34 -6.78 -17.77
C TRP A 291 -12.98 -8.27 -17.72
N THR A 292 -12.08 -8.69 -18.61
CA THR A 292 -11.57 -10.06 -18.66
C THR A 292 -10.08 -10.06 -18.30
N PRO A 293 -9.65 -10.79 -17.26
CA PRO A 293 -8.24 -10.88 -16.90
C PRO A 293 -7.37 -11.42 -18.04
N GLU A 294 -6.17 -10.85 -18.19
CA GLU A 294 -5.14 -11.28 -19.13
C GLU A 294 -3.97 -11.96 -18.40
N SER A 295 -3.05 -12.60 -19.11
CA SER A 295 -1.97 -13.36 -18.46
C SER A 295 -0.90 -12.48 -17.79
N GLU A 296 -0.71 -11.26 -18.28
CA GLU A 296 0.31 -10.32 -17.81
C GLU A 296 -0.12 -9.61 -16.51
N TRP A 297 0.85 -9.35 -15.65
CA TRP A 297 0.72 -8.57 -14.43
C TRP A 297 1.34 -7.20 -14.61
N LYS A 298 0.74 -6.20 -13.97
CA LYS A 298 1.25 -4.83 -13.88
C LYS A 298 1.55 -4.47 -12.44
N MET A 299 2.66 -3.77 -12.25
CA MET A 299 3.01 -3.12 -10.99
C MET A 299 3.19 -1.64 -11.30
N LEU A 300 2.38 -0.79 -10.66
CA LEU A 300 2.74 0.61 -10.52
C LEU A 300 3.47 0.78 -9.19
N TYR A 301 4.55 1.54 -9.19
CA TYR A 301 5.38 1.73 -8.00
C TYR A 301 5.95 3.13 -7.94
N GLU A 302 6.30 3.55 -6.73
CA GLU A 302 6.98 4.82 -6.50
C GLU A 302 8.48 4.67 -6.73
N GLY A 303 9.04 5.51 -7.59
CA GLY A 303 10.48 5.58 -7.86
C GLY A 303 11.03 6.97 -7.54
N VAL A 304 12.26 7.02 -7.05
CA VAL A 304 12.95 8.26 -6.68
C VAL A 304 14.01 8.57 -7.72
N SER A 305 13.83 9.70 -8.41
CA SER A 305 14.78 10.17 -9.41
C SER A 305 16.09 10.61 -8.75
N PRO A 306 17.26 10.18 -9.26
CA PRO A 306 18.56 10.63 -8.76
C PRO A 306 18.86 12.09 -9.13
N ASN A 307 18.18 12.64 -10.14
CA ASN A 307 18.50 13.95 -10.71
C ASN A 307 17.91 15.10 -9.89
N ASP A 308 16.69 14.94 -9.40
CA ASP A 308 15.94 15.97 -8.67
C ASP A 308 15.45 15.50 -7.29
N GLY A 309 15.66 14.23 -6.93
CA GLY A 309 15.20 13.64 -5.68
C GLY A 309 13.68 13.50 -5.58
N LYS A 310 12.93 13.84 -6.65
CA LYS A 310 11.47 13.81 -6.65
C LYS A 310 10.95 12.40 -6.90
N HIS A 311 9.83 12.12 -6.26
CA HIS A 311 9.12 10.85 -6.37
C HIS A 311 8.21 10.88 -7.61
N ARG A 312 8.23 9.80 -8.39
CA ARG A 312 7.38 9.58 -9.56
C ARG A 312 6.69 8.23 -9.45
N ILE A 313 5.59 8.05 -10.16
CA ILE A 313 4.99 6.72 -10.30
C ILE A 313 5.50 6.12 -11.61
N LEU A 314 6.19 5.00 -11.48
CA LEU A 314 6.71 4.20 -12.58
C LEU A 314 5.85 2.94 -12.72
N TRP A 315 6.07 2.19 -13.80
CA TRP A 315 5.42 0.89 -13.96
C TRP A 315 6.36 -0.19 -14.49
N ALA A 316 5.99 -1.42 -14.19
CA ALA A 316 6.66 -2.64 -14.64
C ALA A 316 5.62 -3.71 -15.00
N VAL A 317 6.03 -4.67 -15.82
CA VAL A 317 5.22 -5.83 -16.19
C VAL A 317 5.88 -7.13 -15.76
N SER A 318 5.07 -8.17 -15.55
CA SER A 318 5.52 -9.50 -15.19
C SER A 318 4.58 -10.57 -15.75
N GLN A 319 5.10 -11.74 -16.10
CA GLN A 319 4.26 -12.88 -16.50
C GLN A 319 3.95 -13.81 -15.31
N ASP A 320 4.85 -13.85 -14.32
CA ASP A 320 4.82 -14.74 -13.16
C ASP A 320 4.48 -14.01 -11.84
N ALA A 321 4.29 -12.69 -11.89
CA ALA A 321 4.13 -11.77 -10.76
C ALA A 321 5.36 -11.70 -9.82
N LYS A 322 6.47 -12.36 -10.16
CA LYS A 322 7.68 -12.43 -9.30
C LYS A 322 8.83 -11.64 -9.90
N THR A 323 9.01 -11.75 -11.21
CA THR A 323 10.08 -11.11 -11.97
C THR A 323 9.52 -9.95 -12.77
N TRP A 324 10.06 -8.75 -12.55
CA TRP A 324 9.48 -7.51 -13.08
C TRP A 324 10.38 -6.84 -14.12
N SER A 325 9.78 -6.45 -15.24
CA SER A 325 10.43 -5.67 -16.31
C SER A 325 9.93 -4.24 -16.29
N LYS A 326 10.78 -3.29 -15.88
CA LYS A 326 10.45 -1.86 -15.82
C LYS A 326 10.16 -1.28 -17.20
N LYS A 327 9.20 -0.35 -17.26
CA LYS A 327 8.72 0.27 -18.51
C LYS A 327 8.79 1.80 -18.50
N GLY A 328 9.28 2.40 -17.42
CA GLY A 328 9.49 3.84 -17.28
C GLY A 328 8.39 4.52 -16.46
N ILE A 329 8.26 5.83 -16.65
CA ILE A 329 7.33 6.68 -15.90
C ILE A 329 5.89 6.42 -16.35
N ALA A 330 5.00 6.17 -15.39
CA ALA A 330 3.56 6.12 -15.58
C ALA A 330 2.92 7.51 -15.31
N LEU A 331 3.30 8.16 -14.22
CA LEU A 331 2.89 9.51 -13.86
C LEU A 331 4.07 10.31 -13.32
N ASP A 332 4.39 11.40 -14.01
CA ASP A 332 5.41 12.37 -13.60
C ASP A 332 4.84 13.39 -12.60
N VAL A 333 5.70 14.14 -11.92
CA VAL A 333 5.31 15.23 -11.00
C VAL A 333 4.52 16.32 -11.72
N GLY A 334 3.73 17.07 -10.95
CA GLY A 334 3.02 18.23 -11.47
C GLY A 334 3.97 19.36 -11.87
N ALA A 335 3.51 20.27 -12.73
CA ALA A 335 4.26 21.47 -13.07
C ALA A 335 4.54 22.33 -11.83
N ASP A 336 5.60 23.14 -11.85
CA ASP A 336 5.95 24.00 -10.71
C ASP A 336 4.75 24.87 -10.27
N GLY A 337 4.52 24.92 -8.95
CA GLY A 337 3.40 25.62 -8.34
C GLY A 337 2.09 24.82 -8.24
N THR A 338 2.03 23.61 -8.82
CA THR A 338 0.92 22.68 -8.59
C THR A 338 1.06 21.95 -7.25
N TRP A 339 -0.06 21.41 -6.75
CA TRP A 339 -0.12 20.77 -5.43
C TRP A 339 0.65 19.45 -5.34
N ASP A 340 1.03 18.85 -6.47
CA ASP A 340 1.80 17.59 -6.57
C ASP A 340 3.16 17.78 -7.30
N CYS A 341 3.70 19.01 -7.31
CA CYS A 341 4.96 19.34 -7.96
C CYS A 341 6.22 18.85 -7.22
N GLY A 342 6.11 18.51 -5.94
CA GLY A 342 7.19 17.99 -5.10
C GLY A 342 7.38 16.48 -5.21
N GLY A 343 6.34 15.74 -5.61
CA GLY A 343 6.39 14.30 -5.79
C GLY A 343 5.02 13.67 -5.95
N VAL A 344 4.99 12.50 -6.60
CA VAL A 344 3.80 11.64 -6.70
C VAL A 344 4.16 10.20 -6.35
N GLY A 345 3.26 9.48 -5.69
CA GLY A 345 3.51 8.13 -5.21
C GLY A 345 2.28 7.41 -4.67
N SER A 346 2.48 6.25 -4.05
CA SER A 346 1.41 5.41 -3.47
C SER A 346 0.20 5.20 -4.41
N PRO A 347 0.40 4.65 -5.62
CA PRO A 347 -0.69 4.42 -6.57
C PRO A 347 -1.71 3.41 -6.04
N HIS A 348 -2.96 3.54 -6.48
CA HIS A 348 -4.02 2.54 -6.36
C HIS A 348 -4.90 2.58 -7.60
N ILE A 349 -5.08 1.44 -8.28
CA ILE A 349 -5.85 1.37 -9.52
C ILE A 349 -7.24 0.80 -9.26
N ILE A 350 -8.25 1.41 -9.86
CA ILE A 350 -9.58 0.83 -10.02
C ILE A 350 -9.99 0.81 -11.50
N ARG A 351 -10.79 -0.18 -11.87
CA ARG A 351 -11.40 -0.31 -13.20
C ARG A 351 -12.82 0.23 -13.18
N MET A 352 -13.19 0.88 -14.28
CA MET A 352 -14.48 1.56 -14.44
C MET A 352 -15.36 0.82 -15.45
N ASP A 353 -16.68 1.01 -15.35
CA ASP A 353 -17.66 0.39 -16.25
C ASP A 353 -17.66 0.99 -17.66
N ASP A 354 -16.95 2.11 -17.88
CA ASP A 354 -16.73 2.69 -19.21
C ASP A 354 -15.48 2.13 -19.91
N GLY A 355 -14.84 1.11 -19.32
CA GLY A 355 -13.61 0.52 -19.83
C GLY A 355 -12.35 1.32 -19.53
N THR A 356 -12.45 2.37 -18.70
CA THR A 356 -11.29 3.17 -18.31
C THR A 356 -10.74 2.72 -16.97
N GLU A 357 -9.49 3.06 -16.71
CA GLU A 357 -8.85 2.85 -15.40
C GLU A 357 -8.63 4.20 -14.72
N ARG A 358 -8.81 4.24 -13.40
CA ARG A 358 -8.49 5.40 -12.56
C ARG A 358 -7.43 5.04 -11.54
N MET A 359 -6.47 5.93 -11.37
CA MET A 359 -5.44 5.88 -10.35
C MET A 359 -5.75 6.91 -9.27
N TYR A 360 -5.85 6.45 -8.03
CA TYR A 360 -5.70 7.32 -6.86
C TYR A 360 -4.24 7.34 -6.46
N TYR A 361 -3.70 8.52 -6.18
CA TYR A 361 -2.29 8.67 -5.83
C TYR A 361 -2.08 9.74 -4.77
N THR A 362 -0.98 9.65 -4.04
CA THR A 362 -0.56 10.70 -3.11
C THR A 362 0.35 11.68 -3.84
N GLY A 363 -0.01 12.96 -3.85
CA GLY A 363 0.83 14.04 -4.34
C GLY A 363 1.41 14.86 -3.19
N GLN A 364 2.61 15.41 -3.41
CA GLN A 364 3.33 16.26 -2.46
C GLN A 364 3.54 17.66 -3.04
N GLY A 365 3.18 18.69 -2.27
CA GLY A 365 3.42 20.08 -2.63
C GLY A 365 4.86 20.52 -2.37
N ALA A 366 5.24 21.69 -2.85
CA ALA A 366 6.59 22.25 -2.64
C ALA A 366 6.93 22.49 -1.15
N ASP A 367 5.92 22.65 -0.30
CA ASP A 367 6.04 22.80 1.15
C ASP A 367 6.06 21.45 1.90
N GLY A 368 6.00 20.33 1.18
CA GLY A 368 5.95 18.99 1.74
C GLY A 368 4.58 18.56 2.26
N SER A 369 3.54 19.38 2.11
CA SER A 369 2.15 18.98 2.33
C SER A 369 1.76 17.85 1.37
N THR A 370 0.79 17.04 1.76
CA THR A 370 0.37 15.86 0.99
C THR A 370 -1.14 15.88 0.77
N SER A 371 -1.58 15.47 -0.41
CA SER A 371 -3.00 15.31 -0.74
C SER A 371 -3.21 14.07 -1.61
N ILE A 372 -4.45 13.62 -1.76
CA ILE A 372 -4.81 12.48 -2.61
C ILE A 372 -5.41 13.02 -3.91
N GLY A 373 -4.81 12.68 -5.05
CA GLY A 373 -5.29 13.04 -6.38
C GLY A 373 -5.83 11.85 -7.15
N VAL A 374 -6.43 12.14 -8.29
CA VAL A 374 -6.97 11.14 -9.23
C VAL A 374 -6.38 11.39 -10.62
N ALA A 375 -6.02 10.32 -11.31
CA ALA A 375 -5.66 10.34 -12.73
C ALA A 375 -6.43 9.27 -13.48
N LYS A 376 -6.78 9.54 -14.74
CA LYS A 376 -7.45 8.59 -15.63
C LYS A 376 -6.48 8.12 -16.70
N LEU A 377 -6.54 6.83 -17.02
CA LEU A 377 -5.81 6.27 -18.14
C LEU A 377 -6.47 6.73 -19.44
N SER A 378 -5.71 7.42 -20.28
CA SER A 378 -6.11 7.82 -21.63
C SER A 378 -5.24 7.09 -22.66
N THR A 379 -5.81 6.81 -23.82
CA THR A 379 -5.05 6.28 -24.96
C THR A 379 -5.09 7.30 -26.09
N GLU A 380 -3.96 7.94 -26.36
CA GLU A 380 -3.80 8.92 -27.43
C GLU A 380 -2.80 8.40 -28.45
N ASN A 381 -3.19 8.33 -29.73
CA ASN A 381 -2.36 7.82 -30.83
C ASN A 381 -1.76 6.42 -30.56
N GLY A 382 -2.50 5.56 -29.86
CA GLY A 382 -2.06 4.21 -29.50
C GLY A 382 -1.08 4.14 -28.33
N LYS A 383 -0.80 5.27 -27.66
CA LYS A 383 0.02 5.32 -26.44
C LYS A 383 -0.87 5.57 -25.23
N GLN A 384 -0.73 4.71 -24.23
CA GLN A 384 -1.37 4.89 -22.93
C GLN A 384 -0.63 5.94 -22.10
N MET A 385 -1.38 6.84 -21.46
CA MET A 385 -0.85 7.86 -20.56
C MET A 385 -1.85 8.20 -19.45
N TRP A 386 -1.33 8.50 -18.26
CA TRP A 386 -2.14 8.94 -17.14
C TRP A 386 -2.33 10.46 -17.18
N ILE A 387 -3.60 10.89 -17.20
CA ILE A 387 -3.97 12.30 -17.22
C ILE A 387 -4.63 12.64 -15.89
N ARG A 388 -4.13 13.67 -15.21
CA ARG A 388 -4.72 14.17 -13.95
C ARG A 388 -6.17 14.56 -14.18
N GLU A 389 -7.07 13.97 -13.41
CA GLU A 389 -8.45 14.46 -13.31
C GLU A 389 -8.48 15.56 -12.25
N GLN A 390 -9.25 16.62 -12.49
CA GLN A 390 -9.45 17.65 -11.49
C GLN A 390 -10.34 17.09 -10.38
N ALA A 391 -9.73 16.36 -9.44
CA ALA A 391 -10.33 16.02 -8.16
C ALA A 391 -10.00 17.15 -7.17
N SER A 392 -11.01 17.87 -6.69
CA SER A 392 -10.85 18.78 -5.57
C SER A 392 -10.80 17.95 -4.29
N PHE A 393 -9.60 17.57 -3.87
CA PHE A 393 -9.40 16.95 -2.56
C PHE A 393 -8.22 17.63 -1.88
N SER A 394 -8.51 18.77 -1.26
CA SER A 394 -7.59 19.52 -0.42
C SER A 394 -8.21 19.66 0.95
N PHE A 395 -7.51 19.25 2.00
CA PHE A 395 -7.98 19.42 3.37
C PHE A 395 -7.32 20.64 4.02
N SER A 396 -8.17 21.54 4.49
CA SER A 396 -7.85 22.52 5.53
C SER A 396 -8.04 21.94 6.91
#